data_AF-A0A7C2LJP5-F1
#
_entry.id   AF-A0A7C2LJP5-F1
#
_cell.length_a   1.000
_cell.length_b   1.000
_cell.length_c   1.000
_cell.angle_alpha   90.00
_cell.angle_beta   90.00
_cell.angle_gamma   90.00
#
_symmetry.space_group_name_H-M   'P 1'
#
loop_
_entity.id
_entity.type
_entity.pdbx_description
1 polymer ?
#
loop_
_entity_poly.entity_id
_entity_poly.type
_entity_poly.pdbx_seq_one_letter_code
_entity_poly.pdbx_strand_id
1 'polypeptide(L)'
;VTENEFRTLLPAGDQLRICAFLWVYFGYPSSNYENINVEIVRNRCGAKLAERETEPIDVVAGIPDSATGHAIGFANHARLPFGRPFVKYTPTWPRSFMPQNQSVRDLVATMKLLPVRELIREKRLLFCEDSIVRGTQLKFTIQRLFDAGASAVHMRPACPPLVYGCKFLNFSRSRSELDLAARKAINTLEGSHDARLPEYVDPDSASYQRMVEVIRKELGLTTLCYQRLPDLVDAIGLPKEKLCTYCWDGNG
;
A
#
# COMPACT_ATOMS: atom_id res chain seq x y z
N VAL A 1 1.49 -9.96 -33.01
CA VAL A 1 2.18 -10.60 -31.86
C VAL A 1 1.57 -11.98 -31.72
N THR A 2 2.32 -13.02 -32.08
CA THR A 2 1.99 -14.42 -31.80
C THR A 2 2.89 -14.92 -30.67
N GLU A 3 2.68 -16.14 -30.19
CA GLU A 3 3.55 -16.79 -29.19
C GLU A 3 5.04 -16.80 -29.60
N ASN A 4 5.32 -16.86 -30.91
CA ASN A 4 6.68 -16.96 -31.46
C ASN A 4 7.12 -15.70 -32.23
N GLU A 5 6.28 -14.68 -32.33
CA GLU A 5 6.56 -13.52 -33.17
C GLU A 5 6.08 -12.24 -32.48
N PHE A 6 7.02 -11.43 -32.03
CA PHE A 6 6.75 -10.08 -31.57
C PHE A 6 7.46 -9.07 -32.47
N ARG A 7 6.85 -7.89 -32.59
CA ARG A 7 7.47 -6.76 -33.27
C ARG A 7 7.89 -5.75 -32.20
N THR A 8 9.19 -5.53 -32.07
CA THR A 8 9.71 -4.43 -31.25
C THR A 8 9.31 -3.11 -31.90
N LEU A 9 8.44 -2.35 -31.25
CA LEU A 9 8.00 -1.02 -31.73
C LEU A 9 9.01 0.07 -31.39
N LEU A 10 9.73 -0.09 -30.28
CA LEU A 10 10.75 0.82 -29.80
C LEU A 10 11.90 -0.01 -29.19
N PRO A 11 13.17 0.24 -29.56
CA PRO A 11 14.30 -0.42 -28.90
C PRO A 11 14.39 -0.02 -27.43
N ALA A 12 15.03 -0.86 -26.62
CA ALA A 12 15.32 -0.52 -25.23
C ALA A 12 16.25 0.71 -25.17
N GLY A 13 16.03 1.57 -24.16
CA GLY A 13 16.95 2.66 -23.85
C GLY A 13 18.28 2.16 -23.28
N ASP A 14 19.25 3.06 -23.20
CA ASP A 14 20.56 2.84 -22.58
C ASP A 14 20.52 2.92 -21.04
N GLN A 15 19.51 3.61 -20.50
CA GLN A 15 19.29 3.75 -19.07
C GLN A 15 18.16 2.84 -18.58
N LEU A 16 18.50 1.94 -17.64
CA LEU A 16 17.50 1.15 -16.92
C LEU A 16 16.71 2.06 -15.97
N ARG A 17 15.39 2.05 -16.06
CA ARG A 17 14.47 2.74 -15.12
C ARG A 17 13.32 1.82 -14.76
N ILE A 18 13.63 0.72 -14.07
CA ILE A 18 12.63 -0.29 -13.73
C ILE A 18 11.68 0.26 -12.65
N CYS A 19 10.38 -0.01 -12.80
CA CYS A 19 9.35 0.49 -11.90
C CYS A 19 9.54 -0.07 -10.48
N ALA A 20 9.87 0.79 -9.52
CA ALA A 20 10.01 0.40 -8.11
C ALA A 20 8.71 -0.17 -7.52
N PHE A 21 7.55 0.21 -8.07
CA PHE A 21 6.24 -0.30 -7.67
C PHE A 21 6.04 -1.80 -7.98
N LEU A 22 6.91 -2.40 -8.81
CA LEU A 22 6.93 -3.85 -9.01
C LEU A 22 7.24 -4.58 -7.70
N TRP A 23 8.22 -4.14 -6.91
CA TRP A 23 8.52 -4.79 -5.64
C TRP A 23 7.52 -4.43 -4.54
N VAL A 24 6.97 -3.20 -4.56
CA VAL A 24 5.99 -2.76 -3.57
C VAL A 24 4.68 -3.55 -3.69
N TYR A 25 4.13 -3.65 -4.90
CA TYR A 25 2.75 -4.15 -5.11
C TYR A 25 2.58 -5.05 -6.35
N PHE A 26 2.96 -4.59 -7.55
CA PHE A 26 2.54 -5.27 -8.80
C PHE A 26 3.19 -6.63 -9.02
N GLY A 27 4.41 -6.81 -8.55
CA GLY A 27 5.18 -8.04 -8.69
C GLY A 27 4.55 -9.18 -7.91
N TYR A 28 4.57 -10.36 -8.51
CA TYR A 28 4.15 -11.57 -7.83
C TYR A 28 5.21 -11.97 -6.78
N PRO A 29 4.83 -12.38 -5.54
CA PRO A 29 5.79 -12.62 -4.45
C PRO A 29 6.99 -13.51 -4.80
N SER A 30 6.78 -14.58 -5.57
CA SER A 30 7.83 -15.52 -5.94
C SER A 30 8.65 -15.11 -7.16
N SER A 31 8.34 -13.96 -7.79
CA SER A 31 9.07 -13.47 -8.96
C SER A 31 10.32 -12.71 -8.57
N ASN A 32 11.28 -12.67 -9.50
CA ASN A 32 12.49 -11.87 -9.42
C ASN A 32 12.49 -10.84 -10.55
N TYR A 33 12.84 -9.60 -10.22
CA TYR A 33 13.14 -8.55 -11.18
C TYR A 33 14.55 -8.07 -10.90
N GLU A 34 15.41 -7.96 -11.91
CA GLU A 34 16.84 -7.66 -11.70
C GLU A 34 17.52 -8.59 -10.68
N ASN A 35 17.15 -9.88 -10.69
CA ASN A 35 17.57 -10.90 -9.71
C ASN A 35 17.20 -10.60 -8.25
N ILE A 36 16.28 -9.67 -8.01
CA ILE A 36 15.79 -9.28 -6.69
C ILE A 36 14.37 -9.81 -6.50
N ASN A 37 14.19 -10.66 -5.49
CA ASN A 37 12.89 -11.25 -5.18
C ASN A 37 11.92 -10.24 -4.58
N VAL A 38 10.67 -10.28 -5.04
CA VAL A 38 9.59 -9.40 -4.56
C VAL A 38 9.34 -9.58 -3.06
N GLU A 39 9.10 -10.80 -2.59
CA GLU A 39 8.76 -11.05 -1.19
C GLU A 39 9.89 -10.66 -0.24
N ILE A 40 11.15 -10.87 -0.63
CA ILE A 40 12.33 -10.42 0.13
C ILE A 40 12.32 -8.89 0.26
N VAL A 41 12.08 -8.14 -0.81
CA VAL A 41 12.00 -6.67 -0.73
C VAL A 41 10.85 -6.24 0.17
N ARG A 42 9.68 -6.88 0.09
CA ARG A 42 8.56 -6.58 0.99
C ARG A 42 8.93 -6.78 2.46
N ASN A 43 9.61 -7.87 2.78
CA ASN A 43 10.10 -8.11 4.14
C ASN A 43 11.10 -7.03 4.59
N ARG A 44 12.00 -6.59 3.71
CA ARG A 44 12.94 -5.48 4.00
C ARG A 44 12.23 -4.15 4.20
N CYS A 45 11.23 -3.83 3.37
CA CYS A 45 10.39 -2.64 3.54
C CYS A 45 9.71 -2.64 4.93
N GLY A 46 9.12 -3.77 5.33
CA GLY A 46 8.56 -3.96 6.65
C GLY A 46 9.57 -3.71 7.78
N ALA A 47 10.77 -4.27 7.66
CA ALA A 47 11.84 -4.06 8.63
C ALA A 47 12.23 -2.58 8.75
N LYS A 48 12.37 -1.87 7.63
CA LYS A 48 12.67 -0.43 7.61
C LYS A 48 11.57 0.42 8.25
N LEU A 49 10.30 0.05 8.06
CA LEU A 49 9.19 0.69 8.75
C LEU A 49 9.26 0.47 10.27
N ALA A 50 9.63 -0.74 10.71
CA ALA A 50 9.77 -1.07 12.12
C ALA A 50 10.90 -0.29 12.81
N GLU A 51 12.00 0.02 12.12
CA GLU A 51 13.10 0.83 12.64
C GLU A 51 12.66 2.23 13.12
N ARG A 52 11.54 2.75 12.59
CA ARG A 52 10.99 4.07 12.91
C ARG A 52 9.74 4.02 13.78
N GLU A 53 9.33 2.84 14.23
CA GLU A 53 8.11 2.70 15.02
C GLU A 53 8.31 3.19 16.46
N THR A 54 7.33 3.92 16.97
CA THR A 54 7.34 4.47 18.34
C THR A 54 6.03 4.20 19.08
N GLU A 55 4.98 3.81 18.37
CA GLU A 55 3.68 3.52 18.95
C GLU A 55 3.71 2.19 19.69
N PRO A 56 2.95 2.06 20.79
CA PRO A 56 2.87 0.80 21.50
C PRO A 56 1.84 -0.12 20.81
N ILE A 57 2.33 -1.22 20.22
CA ILE A 57 1.55 -2.13 19.36
C ILE A 57 1.40 -3.50 20.01
N ASP A 58 0.21 -4.10 19.93
CA ASP A 58 -0.04 -5.46 20.45
C ASP A 58 0.11 -6.53 19.35
N VAL A 59 -0.33 -6.21 18.14
CA VAL A 59 -0.32 -7.15 16.99
C VAL A 59 -0.03 -6.39 15.70
N VAL A 60 0.87 -6.95 14.90
CA VAL A 60 1.17 -6.48 13.54
C VAL A 60 0.43 -7.37 12.54
N ALA A 61 -0.16 -6.78 11.52
CA ALA A 61 -0.90 -7.48 10.48
C ALA A 61 -0.66 -6.81 9.11
N GLY A 62 -0.90 -7.55 8.03
CA GLY A 62 -0.97 -6.98 6.69
C GLY A 62 -2.40 -6.95 6.21
N ILE A 63 -2.78 -5.95 5.41
CA ILE A 63 -4.02 -6.05 4.62
C ILE A 63 -3.81 -7.11 3.54
N PRO A 64 -4.55 -8.24 3.56
CA PRO A 64 -4.22 -9.38 2.73
C PRO A 64 -4.67 -9.17 1.27
N ASP A 65 -3.94 -9.71 0.29
CA ASP A 65 -2.74 -10.57 0.46
C ASP A 65 -1.42 -9.81 0.28
N SER A 66 -1.42 -8.72 -0.49
CA SER A 66 -0.21 -8.02 -0.97
C SER A 66 0.65 -7.47 0.16
N ALA A 67 0.04 -6.96 1.25
CA ALA A 67 0.79 -6.37 2.35
C ALA A 67 1.28 -7.38 3.40
N THR A 68 1.00 -8.68 3.21
CA THR A 68 1.40 -9.73 4.15
C THR A 68 2.92 -9.79 4.34
N GLY A 69 3.69 -9.74 3.25
CA GLY A 69 5.16 -9.77 3.30
C GLY A 69 5.75 -8.56 4.05
N HIS A 70 5.17 -7.37 3.85
CA HIS A 70 5.57 -6.16 4.59
C HIS A 70 5.32 -6.33 6.09
N ALA A 71 4.15 -6.85 6.47
CA ALA A 71 3.82 -7.07 7.87
C ALA A 71 4.67 -8.16 8.54
N ILE A 72 5.01 -9.24 7.83
CA ILE A 72 5.92 -10.28 8.33
C ILE A 72 7.30 -9.68 8.61
N GLY A 73 7.84 -8.91 7.66
CA GLY A 73 9.12 -8.23 7.83
C GLY A 73 9.14 -7.26 9.01
N PHE A 74 8.07 -6.47 9.15
CA PHE A 74 7.89 -5.55 10.27
C PHE A 74 7.85 -6.31 11.60
N ALA A 75 6.99 -7.31 11.73
CA ALA A 75 6.80 -8.07 12.96
C ALA A 75 8.09 -8.77 13.40
N ASN A 76 8.81 -9.38 12.45
CA ASN A 76 10.09 -10.04 12.72
C ASN A 76 11.16 -9.06 13.21
N HIS A 77 11.26 -7.88 12.60
CA HIS A 77 12.23 -6.87 13.01
C HIS A 77 11.88 -6.25 14.37
N ALA A 78 10.61 -5.87 14.56
CA ALA A 78 10.11 -5.27 15.81
C ALA A 78 9.97 -6.28 16.97
N ARG A 79 10.08 -7.59 16.68
CA ARG A 79 9.81 -8.70 17.63
C ARG A 79 8.40 -8.64 18.23
N LEU A 80 7.43 -8.30 17.38
CA LEU A 80 6.01 -8.23 17.74
C LEU A 80 5.24 -9.42 17.17
N PRO A 81 4.11 -9.83 17.79
CA PRO A 81 3.26 -10.86 17.23
C PRO A 81 2.72 -10.47 15.85
N PHE A 82 2.93 -11.33 14.86
CA PHE A 82 2.19 -11.26 13.60
C PHE A 82 0.83 -11.94 13.77
N GLY A 83 -0.24 -11.27 13.37
CA GLY A 83 -1.61 -11.77 13.42
C GLY A 83 -2.34 -11.61 12.10
N ARG A 84 -3.50 -12.28 11.99
CA ARG A 84 -4.41 -12.17 10.83
C ARG A 84 -5.80 -11.71 11.28
N PRO A 85 -5.98 -10.44 11.70
CA PRO A 85 -7.27 -9.92 12.13
C PRO A 85 -8.29 -9.85 10.98
N PHE A 86 -7.80 -9.83 9.74
CA PHE A 86 -8.60 -10.06 8.55
C PHE A 86 -8.19 -11.35 7.84
N VAL A 87 -9.20 -12.07 7.38
CA VAL A 87 -9.02 -13.16 6.42
C VAL A 87 -9.64 -12.72 5.10
N LYS A 88 -8.85 -12.79 4.04
CA LYS A 88 -9.37 -12.60 2.68
C LYS A 88 -10.37 -13.70 2.40
N TYR A 89 -11.59 -13.31 2.04
CA TYR A 89 -12.58 -14.26 1.57
C TYR A 89 -12.21 -14.68 0.15
N THR A 90 -11.56 -15.82 0.04
CA THR A 90 -11.35 -16.49 -1.25
C THR A 90 -12.47 -17.53 -1.37
N PRO A 91 -13.47 -17.34 -2.24
CA PRO A 91 -14.48 -18.37 -2.44
C PRO A 91 -13.77 -19.62 -2.98
N THR A 92 -13.63 -20.64 -2.12
CA THR A 92 -13.15 -21.99 -2.46
C THR A 92 -14.12 -22.77 -3.34
N TRP A 93 -15.28 -22.16 -3.63
CA TRP A 93 -16.39 -22.70 -4.38
C TRP A 93 -16.16 -22.30 -5.85
N PRO A 94 -15.77 -23.21 -6.77
CA PRO A 94 -15.88 -22.94 -8.21
C PRO A 94 -17.29 -22.44 -8.56
N ARG A 95 -17.48 -21.81 -9.71
CA ARG A 95 -18.80 -21.28 -10.16
C ARG A 95 -19.99 -22.24 -9.94
N SER A 96 -19.74 -23.56 -9.89
CA SER A 96 -20.66 -24.66 -9.59
C SER A 96 -21.33 -24.62 -8.21
N PHE A 97 -20.86 -23.76 -7.32
CA PHE A 97 -21.16 -23.79 -5.89
C PHE A 97 -21.71 -22.43 -5.41
N MET A 98 -22.03 -21.53 -6.33
CA MET A 98 -22.66 -20.26 -5.96
C MET A 98 -24.06 -20.49 -5.36
N PRO A 99 -24.42 -19.74 -4.29
CA PRO A 99 -25.78 -19.75 -3.77
C PRO A 99 -26.80 -19.47 -4.87
N GLN A 100 -27.91 -20.23 -4.89
CA GLN A 100 -29.00 -20.01 -5.86
C GLN A 100 -29.76 -18.71 -5.57
N ASN A 101 -29.77 -18.27 -4.30
CA ASN A 101 -30.44 -17.06 -3.88
C ASN A 101 -29.62 -15.81 -4.28
N GLN A 102 -30.25 -14.91 -5.02
CA GLN A 102 -29.64 -13.66 -5.49
C GLN A 102 -29.13 -12.79 -4.33
N SER A 103 -29.87 -12.65 -3.23
CA SER A 103 -29.45 -11.80 -2.11
C SER A 103 -28.20 -12.32 -1.42
N VAL A 104 -28.02 -13.65 -1.37
CA VAL A 104 -26.81 -14.28 -0.83
C VAL A 104 -25.65 -14.09 -1.79
N ARG A 105 -25.87 -14.16 -3.11
CA ARG A 105 -24.83 -13.83 -4.11
C ARG A 105 -24.39 -12.37 -4.00
N ASP A 106 -25.33 -11.46 -3.82
CA ASP A 106 -25.04 -10.03 -3.65
C ASP A 106 -24.21 -9.81 -2.37
N LEU A 107 -24.58 -10.46 -1.26
CA LEU A 107 -23.80 -10.44 -0.03
C LEU A 107 -22.37 -10.96 -0.25
N VAL A 108 -22.22 -12.15 -0.85
CA VAL A 108 -20.92 -12.76 -1.15
C VAL A 108 -20.07 -11.87 -2.06
N ALA A 109 -20.68 -11.19 -3.04
CA ALA A 109 -19.99 -10.25 -3.91
C ALA A 109 -19.39 -9.04 -3.15
N THR A 110 -19.95 -8.71 -1.98
CA THR A 110 -19.40 -7.66 -1.09
C THR A 110 -18.37 -8.18 -0.08
N MET A 111 -18.26 -9.50 0.11
CA MET A 111 -17.33 -10.11 1.06
C MET A 111 -15.93 -10.22 0.46
N LYS A 112 -15.04 -9.28 0.82
CA LYS A 112 -13.62 -9.32 0.44
C LYS A 112 -12.70 -9.64 1.62
N LEU A 113 -12.96 -9.02 2.77
CA LEU A 113 -12.18 -9.16 4.01
C LEU A 113 -13.15 -9.44 5.16
N LEU A 114 -12.88 -10.51 5.90
CA LEU A 114 -13.70 -10.94 7.04
C LEU A 114 -12.91 -10.73 8.35
N PRO A 115 -13.46 -9.98 9.31
CA PRO A 115 -12.79 -9.73 10.59
C PRO A 115 -12.84 -10.98 11.49
N VAL A 116 -11.73 -11.26 12.17
CA VAL A 116 -11.64 -12.23 13.26
C VAL A 116 -11.70 -11.44 14.57
N ARG A 117 -12.89 -11.35 15.18
CA ARG A 117 -13.17 -10.43 16.30
C ARG A 117 -12.24 -10.65 17.49
N GLU A 118 -11.91 -11.89 17.79
CA GLU A 118 -11.03 -12.31 18.89
C GLU A 118 -9.58 -11.82 18.71
N LEU A 119 -9.15 -11.62 17.45
CA LEU A 119 -7.85 -11.06 17.11
C LEU A 119 -7.87 -9.53 17.02
N ILE A 120 -9.03 -8.89 17.21
CA ILE A 120 -9.21 -7.44 17.08
C ILE A 120 -9.54 -6.78 18.42
N ARG A 121 -10.47 -7.37 19.17
CA ARG A 121 -11.06 -6.77 20.37
C ARG A 121 -10.00 -6.39 21.39
N GLU A 122 -10.07 -5.14 21.86
CA GLU A 122 -9.21 -4.54 22.89
C GLU A 122 -7.72 -4.51 22.54
N LYS A 123 -7.37 -4.63 21.25
CA LYS A 123 -5.98 -4.60 20.78
C LYS A 123 -5.65 -3.31 20.06
N ARG A 124 -4.39 -2.89 20.18
CA ARG A 124 -3.74 -1.87 19.36
C ARG A 124 -3.11 -2.55 18.17
N LEU A 125 -3.73 -2.40 17.01
CA LEU A 125 -3.35 -3.10 15.79
C LEU A 125 -2.50 -2.19 14.92
N LEU A 126 -1.37 -2.69 14.43
CA LEU A 126 -0.61 -2.07 13.35
C LEU A 126 -0.82 -2.85 12.06
N PHE A 127 -1.30 -2.17 11.03
CA PHE A 127 -1.43 -2.72 9.69
C PHE A 127 -0.32 -2.18 8.79
N CYS A 128 0.46 -3.07 8.17
CA CYS A 128 1.17 -2.72 6.96
C CYS A 128 0.19 -2.75 5.78
N GLU A 129 0.40 -1.81 4.86
CA GLU A 129 -0.34 -1.67 3.60
C GLU A 129 0.69 -1.53 2.48
N ASP A 130 0.39 -1.97 1.25
CA ASP A 130 1.32 -1.74 0.15
C ASP A 130 1.34 -0.26 -0.27
N SER A 131 0.15 0.34 -0.41
CA SER A 131 -0.03 1.71 -0.87
C SER A 131 -1.44 2.23 -0.56
N ILE A 132 -1.57 3.55 -0.44
CA ILE A 132 -2.88 4.22 -0.32
C ILE A 132 -3.12 5.02 -1.60
N VAL A 133 -3.90 4.45 -2.53
CA VAL A 133 -4.27 5.13 -3.78
C VAL A 133 -5.40 6.11 -3.53
N ARG A 134 -6.64 5.64 -3.30
CA ARG A 134 -7.81 6.52 -3.05
C ARG A 134 -8.32 6.49 -1.61
N GLY A 135 -7.96 5.46 -0.84
CA GLY A 135 -8.39 5.29 0.54
C GLY A 135 -9.87 4.90 0.78
N THR A 136 -10.76 4.95 -0.22
CA THR A 136 -12.21 4.72 -0.02
C THR A 136 -12.53 3.34 0.56
N GLN A 137 -12.04 2.27 -0.06
CA GLN A 137 -12.21 0.89 0.44
C GLN A 137 -11.53 0.72 1.80
N LEU A 138 -10.34 1.30 1.97
CA LEU A 138 -9.54 1.19 3.20
C LEU A 138 -10.26 1.84 4.40
N LYS A 139 -10.93 2.99 4.20
CA LYS A 139 -11.74 3.65 5.23
C LYS A 139 -12.82 2.72 5.80
N PHE A 140 -13.54 1.99 4.95
CA PHE A 140 -14.55 1.02 5.41
C PHE A 140 -13.91 -0.15 6.14
N THR A 141 -12.74 -0.63 5.70
CA THR A 141 -11.98 -1.68 6.39
C THR A 141 -11.55 -1.24 7.78
N ILE A 142 -11.07 0.00 7.92
CA ILE A 142 -10.67 0.58 9.22
C ILE A 142 -11.87 0.71 10.15
N GLN A 143 -13.00 1.24 9.65
CA GLN A 143 -14.22 1.34 10.46
C GLN A 143 -14.65 -0.03 10.99
N ARG A 144 -14.58 -1.09 10.17
CA ARG A 144 -14.89 -2.46 10.60
C ARG A 144 -13.99 -2.98 11.72
N LEU A 145 -12.74 -2.52 11.82
CA LEU A 145 -11.86 -2.87 12.93
C LEU A 145 -12.35 -2.23 14.23
N PHE A 146 -12.71 -0.96 14.20
CA PHE A 146 -13.28 -0.27 15.37
C PHE A 146 -14.64 -0.87 15.77
N ASP A 147 -15.50 -1.19 14.81
CA ASP A 147 -16.78 -1.87 15.06
C ASP A 147 -16.60 -3.27 15.66
N ALA A 148 -15.45 -3.90 15.42
CA ALA A 148 -15.04 -5.17 16.02
C ALA A 148 -14.34 -5.01 17.38
N GLY A 149 -14.14 -3.77 17.85
CA GLY A 149 -13.63 -3.45 19.18
C GLY A 149 -12.14 -3.17 19.26
N ALA A 150 -11.47 -2.82 18.16
CA ALA A 150 -10.06 -2.38 18.20
C ALA A 150 -9.88 -1.15 19.11
N SER A 151 -8.85 -1.15 19.96
CA SER A 151 -8.52 0.01 20.80
C SER A 151 -7.78 1.10 20.03
N ALA A 152 -6.95 0.69 19.06
CA ALA A 152 -6.25 1.59 18.16
C ALA A 152 -5.95 0.89 16.83
N VAL A 153 -5.90 1.67 15.75
CA VAL A 153 -5.54 1.18 14.41
C VAL A 153 -4.47 2.10 13.83
N HIS A 154 -3.25 1.59 13.75
CA HIS A 154 -2.08 2.24 13.19
C HIS A 154 -1.84 1.70 11.77
N MET A 155 -1.49 2.56 10.82
CA MET A 155 -1.22 2.14 9.43
C MET A 155 0.19 2.52 9.00
N ARG A 156 0.87 1.60 8.32
CA ARG A 156 2.22 1.75 7.76
C ARG A 156 2.29 1.34 6.30
N PRO A 157 1.98 2.25 5.35
CA PRO A 157 2.15 1.97 3.93
C PRO A 157 3.63 1.78 3.57
N ALA A 158 3.94 0.70 2.85
CA ALA A 158 5.30 0.30 2.45
C ALA A 158 5.83 1.03 1.21
N CYS A 159 5.34 2.24 0.98
CA CYS A 159 5.84 3.19 0.01
C CYS A 159 5.54 4.62 0.46
N PRO A 160 6.16 5.65 -0.15
CA PRO A 160 5.75 7.03 0.05
C PRO A 160 4.32 7.29 -0.46
N PRO A 161 3.69 8.42 -0.08
CA PRO A 161 2.42 8.84 -0.65
C PRO A 161 2.49 8.97 -2.18
N LEU A 162 1.46 8.52 -2.88
CA LEU A 162 1.34 8.67 -4.34
C LEU A 162 0.90 10.10 -4.67
N VAL A 163 1.86 10.96 -5.02
CA VAL A 163 1.63 12.38 -5.35
C VAL A 163 1.50 12.58 -6.86
N TYR A 164 2.19 11.79 -7.67
CA TYR A 164 2.16 11.91 -9.14
C TYR A 164 1.48 10.71 -9.77
N GLY A 165 0.78 10.94 -10.89
CA GLY A 165 0.22 9.90 -11.73
C GLY A 165 1.32 9.14 -12.47
N CYS A 166 1.21 7.81 -12.51
CA CYS A 166 2.16 7.01 -13.27
C CYS A 166 2.04 7.32 -14.78
N LYS A 167 3.18 7.50 -15.46
CA LYS A 167 3.24 7.73 -16.91
C LYS A 167 2.94 6.49 -17.74
N PHE A 168 3.06 5.30 -17.14
CA PHE A 168 2.98 4.01 -17.83
C PHE A 168 1.74 3.19 -17.46
N LEU A 169 1.18 3.41 -16.28
CA LEU A 169 0.06 2.66 -15.71
C LEU A 169 -1.00 3.60 -15.15
N ASN A 170 -2.22 3.11 -14.98
CA ASN A 170 -3.27 3.83 -14.27
C ASN A 170 -3.54 3.17 -12.91
N PHE A 171 -3.40 3.93 -11.83
CA PHE A 171 -3.77 3.46 -10.48
C PHE A 171 -5.28 3.42 -10.24
N SER A 172 -6.06 4.06 -11.12
CA SER A 172 -7.51 4.03 -11.09
C SER A 172 -8.18 3.96 -12.45
N ARG A 173 -9.49 3.65 -12.44
CA ARG A 173 -10.36 3.76 -13.61
C ARG A 173 -10.42 5.19 -14.17
N SER A 174 -10.25 6.19 -13.31
CA SER A 174 -10.05 7.57 -13.70
C SER A 174 -8.55 7.84 -13.83
N ARG A 175 -8.17 8.60 -14.86
CA ARG A 175 -6.79 9.04 -15.10
C ARG A 175 -6.42 10.31 -14.33
N SER A 176 -7.34 10.86 -13.52
CA SER A 176 -7.10 12.08 -12.77
C SER A 176 -6.23 11.80 -11.55
N GLU A 177 -5.12 12.52 -11.41
CA GLU A 177 -4.27 12.49 -10.21
C GLU A 177 -5.04 12.96 -8.98
N LEU A 178 -6.10 13.76 -9.16
CA LEU A 178 -6.97 14.22 -8.08
C LEU A 178 -7.77 13.09 -7.42
N ASP A 179 -7.73 11.87 -7.97
CA ASP A 179 -8.27 10.70 -7.27
C ASP A 179 -7.35 10.17 -6.17
N LEU A 180 -6.05 10.52 -6.21
CA LEU A 180 -5.05 10.09 -5.24
C LEU A 180 -5.31 10.74 -3.88
N ALA A 181 -5.23 9.95 -2.80
CA ALA A 181 -5.47 10.41 -1.43
C ALA A 181 -4.55 11.58 -1.05
N ALA A 182 -3.27 11.51 -1.46
CA ALA A 182 -2.33 12.60 -1.28
C ALA A 182 -2.75 13.88 -2.01
N ARG A 183 -3.17 13.77 -3.27
CA ARG A 183 -3.64 14.92 -4.07
C ARG A 183 -4.93 15.53 -3.54
N LYS A 184 -5.86 14.71 -3.03
CA LYS A 184 -7.06 15.20 -2.34
C LYS A 184 -6.69 15.94 -1.07
N ALA A 185 -5.81 15.39 -0.25
CA ALA A 185 -5.33 16.03 0.96
C ALA A 185 -4.63 17.37 0.67
N ILE A 186 -3.76 17.43 -0.34
CA ILE A 186 -3.13 18.68 -0.80
C ILE A 186 -4.18 19.69 -1.24
N ASN A 187 -5.18 19.27 -2.04
CA ASN A 187 -6.24 20.15 -2.48
C ASN A 187 -7.08 20.70 -1.31
N THR A 188 -7.35 19.88 -0.29
CA THR A 188 -8.03 20.32 0.93
C THR A 188 -7.23 21.37 1.70
N LEU A 189 -5.89 21.30 1.66
CA LEU A 189 -5.00 22.24 2.36
C LEU A 189 -4.78 23.54 1.59
N GLU A 190 -4.60 23.47 0.27
CA GLU A 190 -4.17 24.60 -0.56
C GLU A 190 -5.31 25.27 -1.33
N GLY A 191 -6.48 24.62 -1.43
CA GLY A 191 -7.63 25.12 -2.20
C GLY A 191 -7.39 25.20 -3.71
N SER A 192 -6.25 24.72 -4.21
CA SER A 192 -5.88 24.72 -5.63
C SER A 192 -5.05 23.51 -6.02
N HIS A 193 -4.99 23.22 -7.32
CA HIS A 193 -4.23 22.10 -7.88
C HIS A 193 -2.76 22.44 -8.20
N ASP A 194 -2.41 23.74 -8.17
CA ASP A 194 -1.09 24.29 -8.49
C ASP A 194 -0.15 24.34 -7.27
N ALA A 195 -0.40 23.47 -6.30
CA ALA A 195 0.41 23.37 -5.10
C ALA A 195 1.88 23.03 -5.42
N ARG A 196 2.80 23.51 -4.58
CA ARG A 196 4.23 23.18 -4.65
C ARG A 196 4.48 21.73 -4.23
N LEU A 197 4.23 20.79 -5.14
CA LEU A 197 4.36 19.35 -4.89
C LEU A 197 5.71 18.89 -4.33
N PRO A 198 6.86 19.49 -4.69
CA PRO A 198 8.14 19.12 -4.07
C PRO A 198 8.12 19.22 -2.54
N GLU A 199 7.35 20.13 -1.96
CA GLU A 199 7.21 20.23 -0.50
C GLU A 199 6.42 19.05 0.07
N TYR A 200 5.52 18.46 -0.70
CA TYR A 200 4.66 17.35 -0.28
C TYR A 200 5.27 15.96 -0.48
N VAL A 201 6.50 15.87 -1.02
CA VAL A 201 7.24 14.61 -1.19
C VAL A 201 8.44 14.49 -0.26
N ASP A 202 8.84 15.58 0.38
CA ASP A 202 9.86 15.60 1.42
C ASP A 202 9.25 15.21 2.77
N PRO A 203 9.59 14.02 3.34
CA PRO A 203 9.00 13.55 4.58
C PRO A 203 9.33 14.42 5.80
N ASP A 204 10.36 15.27 5.73
CA ASP A 204 10.78 16.14 6.84
C ASP A 204 10.14 17.55 6.74
N SER A 205 9.36 17.82 5.69
CA SER A 205 8.68 19.10 5.50
C SER A 205 7.38 19.21 6.31
N ALA A 206 7.03 20.44 6.71
CA ALA A 206 5.74 20.71 7.36
C ALA A 206 4.55 20.42 6.43
N SER A 207 4.68 20.70 5.13
CA SER A 207 3.63 20.45 4.13
C SER A 207 3.29 18.97 4.04
N TYR A 208 4.30 18.10 3.99
CA TYR A 208 4.14 16.65 4.00
C TYR A 208 3.40 16.17 5.25
N GLN A 209 3.82 16.64 6.44
CA GLN A 209 3.21 16.24 7.71
C GLN A 209 1.73 16.62 7.77
N ARG A 210 1.37 17.84 7.31
CA ARG A 210 -0.04 18.25 7.21
C ARG A 210 -0.84 17.37 6.24
N MET A 211 -0.27 17.01 5.09
CA MET A 211 -0.94 16.13 4.12
C MET A 211 -1.21 14.75 4.73
N VAL A 212 -0.20 14.14 5.36
CA VAL A 212 -0.37 12.85 6.03
C VAL A 212 -1.44 12.92 7.12
N GLU A 213 -1.48 14.02 7.89
CA GLU A 213 -2.49 14.21 8.92
C GLU A 213 -3.92 14.33 8.37
N VAL A 214 -4.10 15.00 7.22
CA VAL A 214 -5.40 15.03 6.52
C VAL A 214 -5.82 13.62 6.10
N ILE A 215 -4.92 12.85 5.48
CA ILE A 215 -5.22 11.47 5.06
C ILE A 215 -5.56 10.60 6.28
N ARG A 216 -4.79 10.73 7.37
CA ARG A 216 -5.04 10.00 8.63
C ARG A 216 -6.45 10.25 9.16
N LYS A 217 -6.86 11.53 9.23
CA LYS A 217 -8.19 11.93 9.68
C LYS A 217 -9.28 11.41 8.76
N GLU A 218 -9.11 11.53 7.44
CA GLU A 218 -10.09 11.08 6.46
C GLU A 218 -10.35 9.57 6.54
N LEU A 219 -9.30 8.79 6.80
CA LEU A 219 -9.36 7.34 6.97
C LEU A 219 -9.80 6.89 8.37
N GLY A 220 -9.78 7.78 9.36
CA GLY A 220 -10.12 7.45 10.76
C GLY A 220 -9.04 6.63 11.47
N LEU A 221 -7.77 6.76 11.09
CA LEU A 221 -6.66 6.02 11.69
C LEU A 221 -6.20 6.65 13.01
N THR A 222 -5.70 5.84 13.94
CA THR A 222 -5.01 6.35 15.15
C THR A 222 -3.71 7.03 14.77
N THR A 223 -2.86 6.37 13.98
CA THR A 223 -1.64 6.96 13.39
C THR A 223 -1.45 6.48 11.95
N LEU A 224 -0.77 7.31 11.16
CA LEU A 224 -0.39 7.00 9.79
C LEU A 224 1.05 7.45 9.57
N CYS A 225 1.91 6.53 9.16
CA CYS A 225 3.30 6.83 8.80
C CYS A 225 3.65 6.06 7.54
N TYR A 226 4.06 6.76 6.48
CA TYR A 226 4.47 6.16 5.22
C TYR A 226 5.96 5.82 5.24
N GLN A 227 6.35 4.80 4.49
CA GLN A 227 7.75 4.49 4.26
C GLN A 227 8.44 5.64 3.51
N ARG A 228 9.67 5.97 3.93
CA ARG A 228 10.46 6.99 3.24
C ARG A 228 11.04 6.44 1.93
N LEU A 229 11.21 7.30 0.93
CA LEU A 229 11.75 6.89 -0.36
C LEU A 229 13.18 6.31 -0.28
N PRO A 230 14.13 6.90 0.49
CA PRO A 230 15.45 6.31 0.66
C PRO A 230 15.40 4.89 1.25
N ASP A 231 14.54 4.67 2.25
CA ASP A 231 14.38 3.36 2.89
C ASP A 231 13.80 2.32 1.89
N LEU A 232 12.90 2.74 1.00
CA LEU A 232 12.39 1.90 -0.09
C LEU A 232 13.46 1.55 -1.13
N VAL A 233 14.26 2.53 -1.55
CA VAL A 233 15.37 2.31 -2.49
C VAL A 233 16.39 1.33 -1.89
N ASP A 234 16.75 1.51 -0.62
CA ASP A 234 17.62 0.61 0.13
C ASP A 234 17.03 -0.80 0.24
N ALA A 235 15.74 -0.92 0.56
CA ALA A 235 15.06 -2.22 0.64
C ALA A 235 15.07 -2.98 -0.70
N ILE A 236 14.89 -2.28 -1.83
CA ILE A 236 15.01 -2.84 -3.18
C ILE A 236 16.46 -3.28 -3.44
N GLY A 237 17.44 -2.47 -3.05
CA GLY A 237 18.87 -2.78 -3.22
C GLY A 237 19.40 -2.46 -4.61
N LEU A 238 18.71 -1.60 -5.37
CA LEU A 238 19.22 -1.01 -6.62
C LEU A 238 19.54 0.48 -6.41
N PRO A 239 20.54 1.01 -7.12
CA PRO A 239 20.77 2.45 -7.18
C PRO A 239 19.50 3.19 -7.61
N LYS A 240 19.22 4.35 -7.00
CA LYS A 240 18.02 5.15 -7.30
C LYS A 240 17.91 5.47 -8.79
N GLU A 241 19.05 5.70 -9.45
CA GLU A 241 19.12 6.06 -10.87
C GLU A 241 18.61 4.94 -11.78
N LYS A 242 18.60 3.69 -11.30
CA LYS A 242 18.06 2.53 -12.01
C LYS A 242 16.57 2.30 -11.76
N LEU A 243 15.96 3.06 -10.85
CA LEU A 243 14.58 2.90 -10.41
C LEU A 243 13.73 4.05 -10.92
N CYS A 244 12.57 3.71 -11.47
CA CYS A 244 11.51 4.70 -11.69
C CYS A 244 10.74 4.88 -10.38
N THR A 245 10.83 6.08 -9.80
CA THR A 245 10.16 6.50 -8.55
C THR A 245 9.12 7.59 -8.78
N TYR A 246 8.78 7.84 -10.05
CA TYR A 246 8.03 9.02 -10.51
C TYR A 246 6.76 9.27 -9.71
N CYS A 247 6.03 8.22 -9.37
CA CYS A 247 4.75 8.30 -8.66
C CYS A 247 4.88 8.94 -7.26
N TRP A 248 6.08 8.92 -6.68
CA TRP A 248 6.37 9.42 -5.34
C TRP A 248 7.11 10.75 -5.36
N ASP A 249 8.09 10.94 -6.26
CA ASP A 249 8.97 12.13 -6.24
C ASP A 249 9.07 12.88 -7.57
N GLY A 250 8.29 12.48 -8.58
CA GLY A 250 8.31 13.10 -9.91
C GLY A 250 9.55 12.74 -10.75
N ASN A 251 10.44 11.88 -10.25
CA ASN A 251 11.65 11.45 -10.96
C ASN A 251 11.46 10.02 -11.48
N GLY A 252 11.56 9.83 -12.79
CA GLY A 252 11.37 8.55 -13.46
C GLY A 252 12.27 8.39 -14.66
#